data_AF-A0A956FR03-F1
#
_entry.id   AF-A0A956FR03-F1
#
_cell.length_a   1.000
_cell.length_b   1.000
_cell.length_c   1.000
_cell.angle_alpha   90.00
_cell.angle_beta   90.00
_cell.angle_gamma   90.00
#
_symmetry.space_group_name_H-M   'P 1'
#
loop_
_entity.id
_entity.type
_entity.pdbx_description
1 polymer ?
#
loop_
_entity_poly.entity_id
_entity_poly.type
_entity_poly.pdbx_seq_one_letter_code
_entity_poly.pdbx_strand_id
1 'polypeptide(L)'
;MMDLRDVYGKSIAVTGRIPGFTKAELEILLEARGAALVNNSPSKDTSVVIAAADGGKKVEKARALGLPLVFGDDVRAALGEPLEGYRARFERSAAKRPKFYKTATLHLGAPAPHELLERVAERVGFALPAAARNLFSQVNGLSYLWSTRKMPAPIAGPLAWHDAMHQDGATWKTLLALSRKGKGSFVMGLIAIPDAETIFFSEWNNRVFSSGDPGPKDRITIGKKKAKAQDFWRNLFLFDAFHGYYQAGLWADPVSQDFYVVYGSDYGADWEWSSPISLEIYMEHLCTQFGRTRPIDPASKAGMTTSMLRSQSGYELAPYQNL
;
A
#
# COMPACT_ATOMS: atom_id res chain seq x y z
N MET A 1 16.03 6.74 24.15
CA MET A 1 15.18 5.72 23.49
C MET A 1 15.82 5.37 22.16
N MET A 2 15.88 4.10 21.77
CA MET A 2 16.45 3.70 20.47
C MET A 2 15.53 4.21 19.35
N ASP A 3 16.08 4.95 18.40
CA ASP A 3 15.33 5.44 17.24
C ASP A 3 15.21 4.33 16.19
N LEU A 4 13.97 3.95 15.84
CA LEU A 4 13.66 2.99 14.80
C LEU A 4 13.22 3.65 13.49
N ARG A 5 13.18 4.99 13.39
CA ARG A 5 12.77 5.73 12.18
C ARG A 5 13.69 5.49 10.98
N ASP A 6 14.97 5.23 11.23
CA ASP A 6 15.93 4.77 10.21
C ASP A 6 16.78 3.60 10.71
N VAL A 7 16.51 2.43 10.13
CA VAL A 7 17.18 1.17 10.46
C VAL A 7 17.87 0.56 9.23
N TYR A 8 18.26 1.41 8.28
CA TYR A 8 18.89 0.98 7.05
C TYR A 8 20.07 0.03 7.28
N GLY A 9 20.00 -1.17 6.69
CA GLY A 9 21.05 -2.18 6.78
C GLY A 9 21.11 -2.97 8.09
N LYS A 10 20.28 -2.63 9.09
CA LYS A 10 20.31 -3.27 10.41
C LYS A 10 19.58 -4.62 10.42
N SER A 11 20.04 -5.54 11.26
CA SER A 11 19.31 -6.77 11.59
C SER A 11 18.51 -6.55 12.88
N ILE A 12 17.23 -6.89 12.88
CA ILE A 12 16.30 -6.62 13.98
C ILE A 12 15.62 -7.91 14.41
N ALA A 13 15.65 -8.21 15.70
CA ALA A 13 14.91 -9.34 16.26
C ALA A 13 13.60 -8.87 16.88
N VAL A 14 12.49 -9.46 16.48
CA VAL A 14 11.16 -9.23 17.07
C VAL A 14 10.73 -10.46 17.86
N THR A 15 10.33 -10.27 19.12
CA THR A 15 9.89 -11.37 19.99
C THR A 15 8.66 -11.04 20.82
N GLY A 16 7.74 -12.01 20.93
CA GLY A 16 6.47 -11.83 21.61
C GLY A 16 5.43 -11.12 20.75
N ARG A 17 4.25 -10.87 21.34
CA ARG A 17 3.16 -10.12 20.71
C ARG A 17 3.28 -8.66 21.11
N ILE A 18 3.71 -7.81 20.19
CA ILE A 18 3.81 -6.37 20.45
C ILE A 18 2.40 -5.78 20.44
N PRO A 19 1.96 -5.10 21.52
CA PRO A 19 0.67 -4.43 21.54
C PRO A 19 0.50 -3.48 20.35
N GLY A 20 -0.69 -3.46 19.75
CA GLY A 20 -1.00 -2.59 18.60
C GLY A 20 -0.49 -3.05 17.24
N PHE A 21 0.34 -4.11 17.17
CA PHE A 21 0.86 -4.62 15.89
C PHE A 21 0.67 -6.12 15.76
N THR A 22 0.25 -6.56 14.58
CA THR A 22 0.58 -7.92 14.16
C THR A 22 2.07 -8.00 13.85
N LYS A 23 2.62 -9.21 13.91
CA LYS A 23 4.02 -9.45 13.58
C LYS A 23 4.35 -9.06 12.14
N ALA A 24 3.47 -9.37 11.20
CA ALA A 24 3.66 -9.08 9.78
C ALA A 24 3.61 -7.56 9.50
N GLU A 25 2.73 -6.81 10.16
CA GLU A 25 2.74 -5.34 10.10
C GLU A 25 4.05 -4.75 10.61
N LEU A 26 4.57 -5.24 11.74
CA LEU A 26 5.83 -4.75 12.28
C LEU A 26 7.02 -5.07 11.36
N GLU A 27 7.04 -6.26 10.73
CA GLU A 27 8.02 -6.59 9.70
C GLU A 27 7.96 -5.62 8.53
N ILE A 28 6.76 -5.32 7.99
CA ILE A 28 6.57 -4.35 6.91
C ILE A 28 7.11 -2.97 7.29
N LEU A 29 6.79 -2.49 8.50
CA LEU A 29 7.21 -1.18 9.00
C LEU A 29 8.73 -1.05 9.13
N LEU A 30 9.40 -2.11 9.60
CA LEU A 30 10.85 -2.15 9.77
C LEU A 30 11.57 -2.29 8.43
N GLU A 31 11.07 -3.15 7.53
CA GLU A 31 11.60 -3.31 6.18
C GLU A 31 11.49 -2.02 5.37
N ALA A 32 10.36 -1.31 5.47
CA ALA A 32 10.16 -0.02 4.79
C ALA A 32 11.10 1.08 5.29
N ARG A 33 11.61 0.93 6.52
CA ARG A 33 12.66 1.78 7.12
C ARG A 33 14.08 1.27 6.83
N GLY A 34 14.21 0.24 6.00
CA GLY A 34 15.46 -0.24 5.45
C GLY A 34 16.13 -1.38 6.22
N ALA A 35 15.45 -2.02 7.17
CA ALA A 35 15.99 -3.18 7.88
C ALA A 35 16.43 -4.25 6.85
N ALA A 36 17.65 -4.75 6.99
CA ALA A 36 18.18 -5.78 6.09
C ALA A 36 17.62 -7.17 6.42
N LEU A 37 17.30 -7.40 7.69
CA LEU A 37 16.78 -8.67 8.17
C LEU A 37 15.91 -8.43 9.39
N VAL A 38 14.67 -8.91 9.36
CA VAL A 38 13.81 -9.01 10.54
C VAL A 38 13.66 -10.49 10.90
N ASN A 39 14.04 -10.86 12.13
CA ASN A 39 14.10 -12.24 12.58
C ASN A 39 13.42 -12.41 13.95
N ASN A 40 13.20 -13.67 14.37
CA ASN A 40 12.42 -13.97 15.59
C ASN A 40 13.30 -14.17 16.83
N SER A 41 14.62 -14.14 16.68
CA SER A 41 15.56 -14.54 17.71
C SER A 41 16.85 -13.73 17.54
N PRO A 42 17.37 -13.14 18.62
CA PRO A 42 18.60 -12.38 18.52
C PRO A 42 19.80 -13.29 18.25
N SER A 43 20.74 -12.77 17.47
CA SER A 43 22.07 -13.31 17.20
C SER A 43 23.14 -12.25 17.52
N LYS A 44 24.42 -12.60 17.36
CA LYS A 44 25.53 -11.64 17.54
C LYS A 44 25.47 -10.45 16.56
N ASP A 45 24.86 -10.66 15.39
CA ASP A 45 24.75 -9.64 14.33
C ASP A 45 23.47 -8.79 14.46
N THR A 46 22.60 -9.12 15.42
CA THR A 46 21.38 -8.35 15.66
C THR A 46 21.75 -6.97 16.18
N SER A 47 21.22 -5.92 15.57
CA SER A 47 21.48 -4.53 15.94
C SER A 47 20.54 -4.03 17.04
N VAL A 48 19.30 -4.56 17.09
CA VAL A 48 18.29 -4.21 18.11
C VAL A 48 17.28 -5.32 18.26
N VAL A 49 16.76 -5.49 19.48
CA VAL A 49 15.70 -6.42 19.82
C VAL A 49 14.45 -5.67 20.23
N ILE A 50 13.33 -5.96 19.57
CA ILE A 50 12.00 -5.47 19.91
C ILE A 50 11.25 -6.59 20.63
N ALA A 51 10.78 -6.33 21.83
CA ALA A 51 10.15 -7.33 22.69
C ALA A 51 8.82 -6.83 23.28
N ALA A 52 7.87 -7.74 23.51
CA ALA A 52 6.58 -7.39 24.10
C ALA A 52 6.68 -6.92 25.55
N ALA A 53 7.62 -7.49 26.31
CA ALA A 53 7.84 -7.21 27.72
C ALA A 53 9.30 -7.48 28.10
N ASP A 54 9.73 -6.94 29.24
CA ASP A 54 11.06 -7.16 29.79
C ASP A 54 11.18 -8.51 30.50
N GLY A 55 11.13 -9.59 29.71
CA GLY A 55 11.21 -10.94 30.26
C GLY A 55 11.30 -12.04 29.20
N GLY A 56 11.84 -13.18 29.62
CA GLY A 56 11.92 -14.41 28.84
C GLY A 56 13.27 -14.66 28.15
N LYS A 57 13.49 -15.92 27.74
CA LYS A 57 14.77 -16.45 27.25
C LYS A 57 15.44 -15.63 26.13
N LYS A 58 14.64 -14.99 25.26
CA LYS A 58 15.16 -14.18 24.15
C LYS A 58 15.62 -12.79 24.59
N VAL A 59 14.97 -12.20 25.59
CA VAL A 59 15.39 -10.92 26.21
C VAL A 59 16.65 -11.15 27.04
N GLU A 60 16.71 -12.23 27.81
CA GLU A 60 17.92 -12.64 28.55
C GLU A 60 19.10 -12.85 27.60
N LYS A 61 18.87 -13.55 26.47
CA LYS A 61 19.90 -13.70 25.43
C LYS A 61 20.35 -12.36 24.86
N ALA A 62 19.42 -11.43 24.60
CA ALA A 62 19.76 -10.09 24.11
C ALA A 62 20.62 -9.32 25.11
N ARG A 63 20.28 -9.37 26.40
CA ARG A 63 21.06 -8.77 27.49
C ARG A 63 22.45 -9.39 27.61
N ALA A 64 22.55 -10.71 27.56
CA ALA A 64 23.83 -11.42 27.60
C ALA A 64 24.75 -11.07 26.40
N LEU A 65 24.16 -10.73 25.25
CA LEU A 65 24.86 -10.26 24.06
C LEU A 65 25.10 -8.73 24.05
N GLY A 66 24.62 -7.99 25.06
CA GLY A 66 24.75 -6.53 25.12
C GLY A 66 23.91 -5.78 24.09
N LEU A 67 22.82 -6.37 23.59
CA LEU A 67 22.01 -5.79 22.53
C LEU A 67 21.01 -4.75 23.06
N PRO A 68 20.80 -3.63 22.33
CA PRO A 68 19.73 -2.69 22.63
C PRO A 68 18.34 -3.35 22.59
N LEU A 69 17.48 -2.96 23.54
CA LEU A 69 16.11 -3.46 23.68
C LEU A 69 15.10 -2.32 23.57
N VAL A 70 13.99 -2.58 22.87
CA VAL A 70 12.80 -1.71 22.79
C VAL A 70 11.60 -2.54 23.19
N PHE A 71 10.74 -2.00 24.06
CA PHE A 71 9.65 -2.77 24.66
C PHE A 71 8.27 -2.23 24.33
N GLY A 72 7.31 -3.16 24.17
CA GLY A 72 5.87 -2.90 24.26
C GLY A 72 5.40 -1.60 23.62
N ASP A 73 4.88 -0.70 24.46
CA ASP A 73 4.23 0.55 24.05
C ASP A 73 5.22 1.58 23.48
N ASP A 74 6.53 1.46 23.76
CA ASP A 74 7.56 2.36 23.20
C ASP A 74 7.79 2.12 21.70
N VAL A 75 7.32 0.98 21.15
CA VAL A 75 7.58 0.60 19.75
C VAL A 75 6.98 1.61 18.77
N ARG A 76 5.74 2.07 18.99
CA ARG A 76 5.11 3.07 18.11
C ARG A 76 5.88 4.39 18.13
N ALA A 77 6.30 4.84 19.30
CA ALA A 77 7.07 6.07 19.45
C ALA A 77 8.45 5.96 18.78
N ALA A 78 9.11 4.80 18.93
CA ALA A 78 10.40 4.53 18.30
C ALA A 78 10.30 4.45 16.76
N LEU A 79 9.18 3.98 16.21
CA LEU A 79 8.90 3.96 14.77
C LEU A 79 8.59 5.34 14.17
N GLY A 80 8.27 6.33 15.00
CA GLY A 80 7.85 7.67 14.59
C GLY A 80 6.38 7.74 14.17
N GLU A 81 5.99 8.85 13.57
CA GLU A 81 4.63 9.04 13.07
C GLU A 81 4.35 8.16 11.83
N PRO A 82 3.09 7.74 11.60
CA PRO A 82 2.74 6.98 10.40
C PRO A 82 3.16 7.68 9.12
N LEU A 83 3.87 6.99 8.22
CA LEU A 83 4.35 7.52 6.93
C LEU A 83 5.23 8.79 7.03
N GLU A 84 5.78 9.11 8.20
CA GLU A 84 6.76 10.19 8.39
C GLU A 84 7.94 10.01 7.43
N GLY A 85 8.26 10.96 6.55
CA GLY A 85 9.42 10.82 5.64
C GLY A 85 9.28 9.77 4.52
N TYR A 86 8.04 9.32 4.23
CA TYR A 86 7.74 8.34 3.18
C TYR A 86 8.43 8.64 1.84
N ARG A 87 8.36 9.89 1.36
CA ARG A 87 8.94 10.27 0.06
C ARG A 87 10.44 9.94 -0.01
N ALA A 88 11.19 10.42 0.96
CA ALA A 88 12.64 10.23 1.04
C ALA A 88 13.00 8.74 1.17
N ARG A 89 12.24 7.98 1.97
CA ARG A 89 12.44 6.52 2.07
C ARG A 89 12.18 5.81 0.74
N PHE A 90 11.08 6.14 0.06
CA PHE A 90 10.72 5.53 -1.21
C PHE A 90 11.77 5.81 -2.28
N GLU A 91 12.20 7.07 -2.44
CA GLU A 91 13.24 7.48 -3.40
C GLU A 91 14.57 6.77 -3.11
N ARG A 92 14.97 6.71 -1.84
CA ARG A 92 16.18 5.99 -1.41
C ARG A 92 16.11 4.50 -1.74
N SER A 93 14.98 3.85 -1.45
CA SER A 93 14.80 2.42 -1.72
C SER A 93 14.74 2.15 -3.23
N ALA A 94 14.06 3.00 -4.00
CA ALA A 94 13.98 2.90 -5.46
C ALA A 94 15.35 3.10 -6.14
N ALA A 95 16.16 4.06 -5.69
CA ALA A 95 17.49 4.34 -6.23
C ALA A 95 18.50 3.20 -6.02
N LYS A 96 18.31 2.40 -4.95
CA LYS A 96 19.19 1.27 -4.61
C LYS A 96 18.81 -0.03 -5.30
N ARG A 97 17.74 -0.03 -6.10
CA ARG A 97 17.31 -1.25 -6.80
C ARG A 97 18.37 -1.75 -7.78
N PRO A 98 18.51 -3.08 -7.94
CA PRO A 98 19.40 -3.65 -8.93
C PRO A 98 19.12 -3.13 -10.35
N LYS A 99 20.18 -2.78 -11.10
CA LYS A 99 20.11 -2.23 -12.47
C LYS A 99 19.43 -3.13 -13.50
N PHE A 100 19.19 -4.41 -13.19
CA PHE A 100 18.44 -5.31 -14.07
C PHE A 100 16.95 -4.98 -14.10
N TYR A 101 16.41 -4.33 -13.07
CA TYR A 101 15.07 -3.73 -13.12
C TYR A 101 15.12 -2.44 -13.94
N LYS A 102 14.25 -2.34 -14.94
CA LYS A 102 14.13 -1.21 -15.85
C LYS A 102 12.90 -0.41 -15.46
N THR A 103 13.13 0.79 -14.93
CA THR A 103 12.07 1.77 -14.64
C THR A 103 11.58 2.39 -15.96
N ALA A 104 10.27 2.39 -16.16
CA ALA A 104 9.60 3.05 -17.28
C ALA A 104 9.08 4.44 -16.87
N THR A 105 8.58 4.57 -15.65
CA THR A 105 8.29 5.84 -14.98
C THR A 105 8.46 5.67 -13.48
N LEU A 106 8.98 6.70 -12.82
CA LEU A 106 8.92 6.89 -11.38
C LEU A 106 8.57 8.36 -11.17
N HIS A 107 7.33 8.62 -10.76
CA HIS A 107 6.80 9.94 -10.52
C HIS A 107 6.17 9.97 -9.13
N LEU A 108 6.71 10.82 -8.26
CA LEU A 108 6.12 11.20 -6.99
C LEU A 108 5.66 12.64 -7.15
N GLY A 109 4.34 12.87 -7.09
CA GLY A 109 3.77 14.19 -7.22
C GLY A 109 4.23 15.12 -6.09
N ALA A 110 4.24 16.43 -6.35
CA ALA A 110 4.55 17.43 -5.34
C ALA A 110 3.59 17.31 -4.14
N PRO A 111 3.95 17.80 -2.93
CA PRO A 111 3.04 17.89 -1.80
C PRO A 111 1.66 18.48 -2.17
N ALA A 112 0.60 17.89 -1.63
CA ALA A 112 -0.74 18.45 -1.75
C ALA A 112 -0.82 19.80 -1.03
N PRO A 113 -1.42 20.84 -1.64
CA PRO A 113 -1.67 22.11 -0.96
C PRO A 113 -2.49 21.93 0.31
N HIS A 114 -2.31 22.80 1.30
CA HIS A 114 -3.02 22.70 2.57
C HIS A 114 -4.53 22.79 2.39
N GLU A 115 -4.97 23.69 1.50
CA GLU A 115 -6.37 23.94 1.16
C GLU A 115 -7.03 22.71 0.55
N LEU A 116 -6.27 21.92 -0.23
CA LEU A 116 -6.77 20.64 -0.75
C LEU A 116 -7.00 19.65 0.39
N LEU A 117 -6.08 19.56 1.36
CA LEU A 117 -6.23 18.64 2.49
C LEU A 117 -7.40 19.01 3.40
N GLU A 118 -7.68 20.31 3.59
CA GLU A 118 -8.87 20.78 4.31
C GLU A 118 -10.16 20.37 3.59
N ARG A 119 -10.23 20.58 2.27
CA ARG A 119 -11.37 20.12 1.46
C ARG A 119 -11.57 18.61 1.53
N VAL A 120 -10.49 17.82 1.56
CA VAL A 120 -10.60 16.36 1.71
C VAL A 120 -11.18 16.01 3.08
N ALA A 121 -10.73 16.66 4.16
CA ALA A 121 -11.27 16.45 5.51
C ALA A 121 -12.77 16.76 5.56
N GLU A 122 -13.20 17.85 4.92
CA GLU A 122 -14.62 18.20 4.78
C GLU A 122 -15.38 17.13 3.97
N ARG A 123 -14.82 16.68 2.84
CA ARG A 123 -15.44 15.66 1.96
C ARG A 123 -15.67 14.32 2.66
N VAL A 124 -14.75 13.89 3.52
CA VAL A 124 -14.89 12.61 4.26
C VAL A 124 -15.63 12.79 5.60
N GLY A 125 -15.80 14.03 6.06
CA GLY A 125 -16.55 14.38 7.27
C GLY A 125 -15.79 14.18 8.58
N PHE A 126 -14.45 14.06 8.53
CA PHE A 126 -13.58 13.96 9.71
C PHE A 126 -12.16 14.45 9.40
N ALA A 127 -11.42 14.81 10.44
CA ALA A 127 -10.04 15.26 10.30
C ALA A 127 -9.16 14.16 9.68
N LEU A 128 -8.27 14.53 8.76
CA LEU A 128 -7.40 13.55 8.10
C LEU A 128 -6.56 12.76 9.12
N PRO A 129 -6.58 11.41 9.08
CA PRO A 129 -5.76 10.60 9.96
C PRO A 129 -4.28 10.86 9.70
N ALA A 130 -3.42 10.63 10.71
CA ALA A 130 -2.00 10.96 10.65
C ALA A 130 -1.30 10.38 9.41
N ALA A 131 -1.61 9.12 9.06
CA ALA A 131 -1.08 8.48 7.85
C ALA A 131 -1.44 9.25 6.57
N ALA A 132 -2.70 9.64 6.39
CA ALA A 132 -3.14 10.37 5.21
C ALA A 132 -2.51 11.76 5.14
N ARG A 133 -2.52 12.50 6.26
CA ARG A 133 -1.90 13.83 6.36
C ARG A 133 -0.40 13.77 6.04
N ASN A 134 0.34 12.83 6.64
CA ASN A 134 1.76 12.67 6.41
C ASN A 134 2.05 12.20 4.98
N LEU A 135 1.23 11.33 4.39
CA LEU A 135 1.41 10.90 3.00
C LEU A 135 1.21 12.05 2.02
N PHE A 136 0.03 12.68 2.02
CA PHE A 136 -0.32 13.66 0.98
C PHE A 136 0.47 14.96 1.10
N SER A 137 0.94 15.33 2.30
CA SER A 137 1.90 16.45 2.48
C SER A 137 3.30 16.17 1.94
N GLN A 138 3.59 14.93 1.50
CA GLN A 138 4.87 14.56 0.91
C GLN A 138 4.74 14.13 -0.55
N VAL A 139 3.64 13.44 -0.89
CA VAL A 139 3.42 12.80 -2.20
C VAL A 139 1.95 12.94 -2.58
N ASN A 140 1.64 13.80 -3.56
CA ASN A 140 0.30 13.93 -4.12
C ASN A 140 0.20 13.17 -5.46
N GLY A 141 -0.07 11.87 -5.37
CA GLY A 141 -0.02 10.96 -6.51
C GLY A 141 1.33 10.25 -6.63
N LEU A 142 1.29 8.95 -6.93
CA LEU A 142 2.46 8.07 -7.03
C LEU A 142 2.30 7.14 -8.22
N SER A 143 3.21 7.25 -9.18
CA SER A 143 3.30 6.36 -10.32
C SER A 143 4.65 5.68 -10.35
N TYR A 144 4.67 4.35 -10.31
CA TYR A 144 5.89 3.58 -10.48
C TYR A 144 5.65 2.36 -11.35
N LEU A 145 6.17 2.38 -12.57
CA LEU A 145 6.19 1.22 -13.47
C LEU A 145 7.62 0.77 -13.70
N TRP A 146 7.88 -0.50 -13.45
CA TRP A 146 9.16 -1.13 -13.74
C TRP A 146 8.98 -2.58 -14.15
N SER A 147 9.94 -3.13 -14.91
CA SER A 147 9.98 -4.56 -15.21
C SER A 147 11.41 -5.06 -15.39
N THR A 148 11.60 -6.38 -15.54
CA THR A 148 12.91 -6.96 -15.92
C THR A 148 13.25 -6.75 -17.39
N ARG A 149 12.30 -6.27 -18.20
CA ARG A 149 12.49 -5.92 -19.61
C ARG A 149 12.39 -4.41 -19.79
N LYS A 150 13.16 -3.86 -20.74
CA LYS A 150 13.07 -2.43 -21.06
C LYS A 150 11.75 -2.18 -21.79
N MET A 151 10.96 -1.22 -21.32
CA MET A 151 9.79 -0.72 -22.06
C MET A 151 10.24 -0.01 -23.35
N PRO A 152 9.47 -0.09 -24.44
CA PRO A 152 9.83 0.54 -25.72
C PRO A 152 10.07 2.04 -25.61
N ALA A 153 9.24 2.73 -24.81
CA ALA A 153 9.37 4.15 -24.52
C ALA A 153 9.21 4.41 -23.01
N PRO A 154 9.97 5.36 -22.43
CA PRO A 154 9.69 5.86 -21.09
C PRO A 154 8.37 6.62 -21.06
N ILE A 155 7.69 6.60 -19.92
CA ILE A 155 6.45 7.36 -19.70
C ILE A 155 6.83 8.63 -18.94
N ALA A 156 6.52 9.79 -19.52
CA ALA A 156 6.75 11.07 -18.86
C ALA A 156 5.61 11.36 -17.89
N GLY A 157 5.94 11.76 -16.66
CA GLY A 157 4.96 12.15 -15.65
C GLY A 157 4.17 10.98 -15.03
N PRO A 158 3.00 11.27 -14.43
CA PRO A 158 2.16 10.27 -13.80
C PRO A 158 1.53 9.31 -14.82
N LEU A 159 1.29 8.07 -14.39
CA LEU A 159 0.48 7.12 -15.14
C LEU A 159 -0.97 7.57 -15.13
N ALA A 160 -1.60 7.56 -16.30
CA ALA A 160 -3.03 7.69 -16.40
C ALA A 160 -3.70 6.50 -15.71
N TRP A 161 -4.45 6.75 -14.63
CA TRP A 161 -5.05 5.69 -13.81
C TRP A 161 -5.94 4.76 -14.63
N HIS A 162 -6.72 5.30 -15.59
CA HIS A 162 -7.59 4.51 -16.45
C HIS A 162 -6.78 3.56 -17.35
N ASP A 163 -5.67 4.04 -17.92
CA ASP A 163 -4.76 3.21 -18.72
C ASP A 163 -4.14 2.07 -17.89
N ALA A 164 -3.89 2.33 -16.61
CA ALA A 164 -3.37 1.34 -15.67
C ALA A 164 -4.44 0.34 -15.17
N MET A 165 -5.73 0.67 -15.20
CA MET A 165 -6.80 -0.26 -14.79
C MET A 165 -7.27 -1.19 -15.91
N HIS A 166 -7.23 -0.75 -17.15
CA HIS A 166 -7.79 -1.50 -18.28
C HIS A 166 -6.75 -2.43 -18.92
N GLN A 167 -7.06 -3.72 -19.05
CA GLN A 167 -6.15 -4.68 -19.70
C GLN A 167 -5.85 -4.32 -21.17
N ASP A 168 -6.74 -3.57 -21.82
CA ASP A 168 -6.57 -3.02 -23.16
C ASP A 168 -5.91 -1.64 -23.21
N GLY A 169 -5.53 -1.09 -22.05
CA GLY A 169 -4.71 0.11 -21.97
C GLY A 169 -3.37 -0.06 -22.69
N ALA A 170 -2.81 1.03 -23.18
CA ALA A 170 -1.51 1.07 -23.85
C ALA A 170 -0.40 0.51 -22.95
N THR A 171 -0.44 0.80 -21.65
CA THR A 171 0.49 0.23 -20.65
C THR A 171 0.42 -1.30 -20.64
N TRP A 172 -0.77 -1.87 -20.49
CA TRP A 172 -0.95 -3.33 -20.44
C TRP A 172 -0.68 -4.01 -21.77
N LYS A 173 -1.13 -3.45 -22.90
CA LYS A 173 -0.80 -3.96 -24.24
C LYS A 173 0.70 -4.06 -24.47
N THR A 174 1.44 -3.03 -24.04
CA THR A 174 2.90 -3.01 -24.14
C THR A 174 3.54 -4.09 -23.26
N LEU A 175 3.10 -4.20 -22.00
CA LEU A 175 3.58 -5.22 -21.07
C LEU A 175 3.28 -6.65 -21.57
N LEU A 176 2.07 -6.89 -22.09
CA LEU A 176 1.65 -8.17 -22.67
C LEU A 176 2.48 -8.52 -23.90
N ALA A 177 2.76 -7.56 -24.79
CA ALA A 177 3.62 -7.76 -25.94
C ALA A 177 5.06 -8.13 -25.53
N LEU A 178 5.59 -7.49 -24.47
CA LEU A 178 6.88 -7.85 -23.89
C LEU A 178 6.89 -9.26 -23.31
N SER A 179 5.75 -9.76 -22.82
CA SER A 179 5.61 -11.12 -22.33
C SER A 179 5.64 -12.18 -23.44
N ARG A 180 4.92 -11.93 -24.54
CA ARG A 180 4.73 -12.89 -25.64
C ARG A 180 6.00 -13.10 -26.46
N LYS A 181 6.89 -12.11 -26.53
CA LYS A 181 8.15 -12.15 -27.29
C LYS A 181 9.27 -12.99 -26.66
N GLY A 182 9.08 -13.63 -25.50
CA GLY A 182 10.10 -14.55 -24.97
C GLY A 182 9.52 -15.72 -24.18
N LYS A 183 10.18 -16.88 -24.25
CA LYS A 183 9.90 -18.03 -23.37
C LYS A 183 10.28 -17.66 -21.93
N GLY A 184 9.32 -17.23 -21.12
CA GLY A 184 9.53 -17.02 -19.67
C GLY A 184 8.60 -15.98 -19.03
N SER A 185 8.40 -16.12 -17.72
CA SER A 185 7.77 -15.10 -16.89
C SER A 185 8.61 -13.82 -16.91
N PHE A 186 7.97 -12.65 -16.98
CA PHE A 186 8.62 -11.37 -16.73
C PHE A 186 8.09 -10.83 -15.40
N VAL A 187 8.99 -10.31 -14.56
CA VAL A 187 8.62 -9.71 -13.28
C VAL A 187 8.44 -8.22 -13.51
N MET A 188 7.37 -7.67 -12.95
CA MET A 188 7.06 -6.27 -13.00
C MET A 188 6.49 -5.78 -11.67
N GLY A 189 6.50 -4.47 -11.50
CA GLY A 189 5.70 -3.79 -10.52
C GLY A 189 5.07 -2.55 -11.15
N LEU A 190 3.85 -2.27 -10.71
CA LEU A 190 3.02 -1.14 -11.11
C LEU A 190 2.52 -0.53 -9.82
N ILE A 191 2.58 0.79 -9.68
CA ILE A 191 1.83 1.57 -8.69
C ILE A 191 1.21 2.69 -9.50
N ALA A 192 -0.09 2.91 -9.36
CA ALA A 192 -0.80 3.95 -10.08
C ALA A 192 -1.80 4.62 -9.14
N ILE A 193 -1.27 5.43 -8.21
CA ILE A 193 -2.07 6.19 -7.26
C ILE A 193 -2.28 7.60 -7.83
N PRO A 194 -3.54 8.01 -8.11
CA PRO A 194 -3.83 9.37 -8.57
C PRO A 194 -3.52 10.43 -7.50
N ASP A 195 -3.55 11.71 -7.88
CA ASP A 195 -3.50 12.80 -6.90
C ASP A 195 -4.78 12.84 -6.04
N ALA A 196 -4.71 13.52 -4.89
CA ALA A 196 -5.80 13.64 -3.93
C ALA A 196 -7.04 14.34 -4.53
N GLU A 197 -6.87 15.31 -5.42
CA GLU A 197 -8.00 15.95 -6.11
C GLU A 197 -8.79 14.89 -6.89
N THR A 198 -8.08 14.07 -7.69
CA THR A 198 -8.66 12.97 -8.44
C THR A 198 -9.30 11.95 -7.51
N ILE A 199 -8.58 11.49 -6.48
CA ILE A 199 -9.07 10.47 -5.52
C ILE A 199 -10.37 10.91 -4.85
N PHE A 200 -10.46 12.13 -4.32
CA PHE A 200 -11.57 12.49 -3.44
C PHE A 200 -12.74 13.21 -4.12
N PHE A 201 -12.51 13.80 -5.30
CA PHE A 201 -13.50 14.64 -6.00
C PHE A 201 -13.91 14.11 -7.37
N SER A 202 -13.46 12.90 -7.76
CA SER A 202 -14.03 12.19 -8.91
C SER A 202 -15.19 11.29 -8.49
N GLU A 203 -16.15 11.10 -9.40
CA GLU A 203 -17.19 10.09 -9.27
C GLU A 203 -16.63 8.70 -9.59
N TRP A 204 -16.54 7.85 -8.56
CA TRP A 204 -16.02 6.47 -8.67
C TRP A 204 -17.10 5.40 -8.68
N ASN A 205 -18.22 5.65 -8.01
CA ASN A 205 -19.35 4.72 -8.00
C ASN A 205 -19.99 4.68 -9.38
N ASN A 206 -20.41 3.49 -9.81
CA ASN A 206 -20.91 3.19 -11.15
C ASN A 206 -19.90 3.51 -12.29
N ARG A 207 -18.65 3.84 -11.95
CA ARG A 207 -17.55 4.08 -12.89
C ARG A 207 -16.45 3.04 -12.74
N VAL A 208 -16.00 2.86 -11.50
CA VAL A 208 -15.02 1.84 -11.11
C VAL A 208 -15.72 0.80 -10.25
N PHE A 209 -16.48 1.25 -9.25
CA PHE A 209 -17.14 0.35 -8.31
C PHE A 209 -18.59 0.10 -8.71
N SER A 210 -18.98 -1.16 -8.84
CA SER A 210 -20.39 -1.53 -8.99
C SER A 210 -21.10 -1.47 -7.64
N SER A 211 -21.48 -0.27 -7.20
CA SER A 211 -22.08 -0.04 -5.87
C SER A 211 -23.51 -0.56 -5.74
N GLY A 212 -24.22 -0.73 -6.87
CA GLY A 212 -25.68 -0.85 -6.90
C GLY A 212 -26.37 0.39 -6.29
N ASP A 213 -27.67 0.26 -6.00
CA ASP A 213 -28.47 1.25 -5.27
C ASP A 213 -28.91 0.67 -3.91
N PRO A 214 -28.01 0.59 -2.91
CA PRO A 214 -28.32 -0.05 -1.65
C PRO A 214 -29.36 0.73 -0.85
N GLY A 215 -30.32 0.00 -0.30
CA GLY A 215 -31.32 0.51 0.61
C GLY A 215 -30.73 0.97 1.96
N PRO A 216 -31.48 1.74 2.75
CA PRO A 216 -31.00 2.33 4.00
C PRO A 216 -30.65 1.30 5.10
N LYS A 217 -31.19 0.09 5.00
CA LYS A 217 -30.93 -1.01 5.95
C LYS A 217 -29.83 -1.94 5.49
N ASP A 218 -29.34 -1.78 4.26
CA ASP A 218 -28.37 -2.70 3.69
C ASP A 218 -27.02 -2.57 4.38
N ARG A 219 -26.32 -3.69 4.46
CA ARG A 219 -25.02 -3.83 5.10
C ARG A 219 -24.09 -4.50 4.13
N ILE A 220 -22.83 -4.09 4.18
CA ILE A 220 -21.75 -4.74 3.46
C ILE A 220 -20.75 -5.29 4.47
N THR A 221 -20.22 -6.47 4.17
CA THR A 221 -19.12 -7.07 4.91
C THR A 221 -17.82 -6.78 4.18
N ILE A 222 -16.80 -6.32 4.90
CA ILE A 222 -15.50 -5.96 4.35
C ILE A 222 -14.46 -6.72 5.18
N GLY A 223 -14.07 -7.91 4.70
CA GLY A 223 -13.35 -8.89 5.50
C GLY A 223 -14.13 -9.27 6.76
N LYS A 224 -13.63 -8.83 7.93
CA LYS A 224 -14.29 -9.05 9.24
C LYS A 224 -15.08 -7.84 9.74
N LYS A 225 -15.02 -6.70 9.06
CA LYS A 225 -15.78 -5.49 9.42
C LYS A 225 -17.14 -5.52 8.74
N LYS A 226 -18.13 -4.87 9.35
CA LYS A 226 -19.44 -4.60 8.75
C LYS A 226 -19.70 -3.10 8.74
N ALA A 227 -20.25 -2.60 7.65
CA ALA A 227 -20.60 -1.19 7.49
C ALA A 227 -22.01 -1.03 6.90
N LYS A 228 -22.60 0.16 7.05
CA LYS A 228 -23.78 0.53 6.27
C LYS A 228 -23.36 0.66 4.81
N ALA A 229 -24.06 -0.01 3.90
CA ALA A 229 -23.66 -0.04 2.49
C ALA A 229 -23.60 1.38 1.89
N GLN A 230 -24.59 2.23 2.17
CA GLN A 230 -24.61 3.63 1.71
C GLN A 230 -23.41 4.46 2.21
N ASP A 231 -22.96 4.24 3.46
CA ASP A 231 -21.81 4.95 4.01
C ASP A 231 -20.50 4.42 3.44
N PHE A 232 -20.42 3.11 3.17
CA PHE A 232 -19.28 2.50 2.52
C PHE A 232 -19.07 3.09 1.12
N TRP A 233 -20.07 3.00 0.24
CA TRP A 233 -19.94 3.47 -1.14
C TRP A 233 -19.74 4.97 -1.26
N ARG A 234 -20.39 5.78 -0.41
CA ARG A 234 -20.21 7.25 -0.41
C ARG A 234 -18.78 7.67 -0.04
N ASN A 235 -18.07 6.82 0.72
CA ASN A 235 -16.74 7.06 1.24
C ASN A 235 -15.69 6.08 0.69
N LEU A 236 -15.98 5.44 -0.43
CA LEU A 236 -15.06 4.56 -1.15
C LEU A 236 -14.52 5.31 -2.38
N PHE A 237 -13.21 5.42 -2.46
CA PHE A 237 -12.50 6.15 -3.51
C PHE A 237 -11.52 5.24 -4.24
N LEU A 238 -11.27 5.44 -5.54
CA LEU A 238 -10.17 4.74 -6.19
C LEU A 238 -8.85 5.18 -5.57
N PHE A 239 -7.97 4.22 -5.24
CA PHE A 239 -6.68 4.53 -4.64
C PHE A 239 -5.49 4.07 -5.47
N ASP A 240 -5.34 2.76 -5.69
CA ASP A 240 -4.26 2.21 -6.51
C ASP A 240 -4.86 1.52 -7.73
N ALA A 241 -4.72 2.19 -8.87
CA ALA A 241 -5.31 1.85 -10.15
C ALA A 241 -4.52 0.75 -10.89
N PHE A 242 -4.16 -0.32 -10.18
CA PHE A 242 -3.27 -1.36 -10.71
C PHE A 242 -4.01 -2.54 -11.37
N HIS A 243 -5.31 -2.70 -11.13
CA HIS A 243 -6.07 -3.83 -11.68
C HIS A 243 -7.59 -3.54 -11.75
N GLY A 244 -8.21 -3.77 -12.93
CA GLY A 244 -9.65 -3.54 -13.13
C GLY A 244 -10.59 -4.55 -12.47
N TYR A 245 -10.21 -5.84 -12.40
CA TYR A 245 -10.96 -6.88 -11.68
C TYR A 245 -10.80 -6.83 -10.15
N TYR A 246 -9.54 -6.73 -9.66
CA TYR A 246 -9.23 -6.58 -8.24
C TYR A 246 -8.89 -5.13 -7.88
N GLN A 247 -9.91 -4.33 -7.64
CA GLN A 247 -9.78 -2.88 -7.47
C GLN A 247 -9.32 -2.55 -6.05
N ALA A 248 -8.30 -1.72 -5.88
CA ALA A 248 -7.91 -1.19 -4.57
C ALA A 248 -8.62 0.15 -4.32
N GLY A 249 -9.57 0.13 -3.40
CA GLY A 249 -10.28 1.33 -2.95
C GLY A 249 -9.71 1.86 -1.64
N LEU A 250 -9.65 3.18 -1.49
CA LEU A 250 -9.45 3.87 -0.22
C LEU A 250 -10.83 4.09 0.39
N TRP A 251 -11.11 3.38 1.48
CA TRP A 251 -12.31 3.55 2.26
C TRP A 251 -12.03 4.47 3.45
N ALA A 252 -12.68 5.64 3.48
CA ALA A 252 -12.73 6.52 4.62
C ALA A 252 -13.84 6.06 5.58
N ASP A 253 -13.47 5.34 6.64
CA ASP A 253 -14.43 4.75 7.58
C ASP A 253 -14.86 5.80 8.62
N PRO A 254 -16.11 6.30 8.57
CA PRO A 254 -16.56 7.35 9.48
C PRO A 254 -16.68 6.88 10.92
N VAL A 255 -16.72 5.56 11.18
CA VAL A 255 -16.83 5.02 12.54
C VAL A 255 -15.50 5.07 13.26
N SER A 256 -14.42 4.67 12.58
CA SER A 256 -13.07 4.71 13.15
C SER A 256 -12.33 6.02 12.87
N GLN A 257 -12.86 6.86 11.97
CA GLN A 257 -12.24 8.10 11.50
C GLN A 257 -10.83 7.86 10.94
N ASP A 258 -10.67 6.77 10.21
CA ASP A 258 -9.40 6.33 9.63
C ASP A 258 -9.59 5.85 8.19
N PHE A 259 -8.49 5.73 7.47
CA PHE A 259 -8.45 5.33 6.08
C PHE A 259 -7.92 3.91 5.93
N TYR A 260 -8.68 3.08 5.24
CA TYR A 260 -8.29 1.71 4.92
C TYR A 260 -8.23 1.50 3.41
N VAL A 261 -7.23 0.77 2.95
CA VAL A 261 -7.27 0.16 1.63
C VAL A 261 -8.04 -1.15 1.72
N VAL A 262 -9.03 -1.29 0.85
CA VAL A 262 -9.93 -2.45 0.74
C VAL A 262 -9.97 -2.90 -0.71
N TYR A 263 -10.29 -4.16 -0.96
CA TYR A 263 -10.34 -4.69 -2.32
C TYR A 263 -11.71 -5.19 -2.71
N GLY A 264 -12.14 -4.76 -3.90
CA GLY A 264 -13.23 -5.38 -4.63
C GLY A 264 -12.67 -6.47 -5.54
N SER A 265 -13.36 -7.61 -5.64
CA SER A 265 -13.21 -8.64 -6.67
C SER A 265 -14.40 -8.59 -7.62
N ASP A 266 -14.29 -9.30 -8.74
CA ASP A 266 -15.37 -9.40 -9.74
C ASP A 266 -15.89 -8.02 -10.17
N TYR A 267 -14.94 -7.14 -10.55
CA TYR A 267 -15.20 -5.76 -10.95
C TYR A 267 -15.91 -4.91 -9.87
N GLY A 268 -15.67 -5.25 -8.61
CA GLY A 268 -16.24 -4.57 -7.46
C GLY A 268 -17.59 -5.13 -7.00
N ALA A 269 -17.99 -6.32 -7.46
CA ALA A 269 -19.19 -7.00 -6.99
C ALA A 269 -19.02 -7.70 -5.62
N ASP A 270 -17.80 -8.08 -5.24
CA ASP A 270 -17.51 -8.73 -3.95
C ASP A 270 -16.37 -8.03 -3.19
N TRP A 271 -16.58 -7.77 -1.90
CA TRP A 271 -15.65 -7.06 -1.01
C TRP A 271 -15.31 -7.87 0.25
N GLU A 272 -15.85 -9.08 0.40
CA GLU A 272 -15.76 -9.84 1.64
C GLU A 272 -14.42 -10.59 1.77
N TRP A 273 -13.76 -10.87 0.64
CA TRP A 273 -12.59 -11.74 0.57
C TRP A 273 -11.29 -11.13 1.11
N SER A 274 -11.21 -9.81 1.25
CA SER A 274 -10.01 -9.10 1.72
C SER A 274 -10.24 -8.40 3.05
N SER A 275 -9.20 -8.29 3.88
CA SER A 275 -9.28 -7.52 5.12
C SER A 275 -8.99 -6.04 4.87
N PRO A 276 -9.65 -5.10 5.56
CA PRO A 276 -9.24 -3.70 5.56
C PRO A 276 -7.80 -3.55 6.03
N ILE A 277 -7.00 -2.80 5.28
CA ILE A 277 -5.57 -2.59 5.52
C ILE A 277 -5.37 -1.12 5.83
N SER A 278 -4.72 -0.77 6.94
CA SER A 278 -4.47 0.65 7.21
C SER A 278 -3.65 1.28 6.08
N LEU A 279 -3.90 2.56 5.81
CA LEU A 279 -3.16 3.30 4.79
C LEU A 279 -1.64 3.26 5.04
N GLU A 280 -1.21 3.30 6.31
CA GLU A 280 0.21 3.17 6.68
C GLU A 280 0.80 1.85 6.17
N ILE A 281 0.19 0.72 6.53
CA ILE A 281 0.71 -0.61 6.18
C ILE A 281 0.71 -0.82 4.67
N TYR A 282 -0.35 -0.38 4.00
CA TYR A 282 -0.44 -0.47 2.54
C TYR A 282 0.71 0.28 1.84
N MET A 283 0.93 1.54 2.22
CA MET A 283 1.95 2.38 1.58
C MET A 283 3.37 1.92 1.94
N GLU A 284 3.62 1.50 3.18
CA GLU A 284 4.93 0.96 3.60
C GLU A 284 5.22 -0.36 2.87
N HIS A 285 4.22 -1.20 2.64
CA HIS A 285 4.35 -2.40 1.80
C HIS A 285 4.69 -2.03 0.35
N LEU A 286 4.08 -0.98 -0.21
CA LEU A 286 4.45 -0.50 -1.55
C LEU A 286 5.89 0.04 -1.59
N CYS A 287 6.40 0.60 -0.50
CA CYS A 287 7.79 1.05 -0.39
C CYS A 287 8.79 -0.12 -0.44
N THR A 288 8.42 -1.31 0.06
CA THR A 288 9.28 -2.50 0.04
C THR A 288 9.11 -3.33 -1.23
N GLN A 289 7.87 -3.50 -1.70
CA GLN A 289 7.55 -4.38 -2.83
C GLN A 289 7.50 -3.65 -4.18
N PHE A 290 7.51 -2.31 -4.17
CA PHE A 290 7.43 -1.46 -5.35
C PHE A 290 6.27 -1.85 -6.28
N GLY A 291 5.11 -2.14 -5.69
CA GLY A 291 3.93 -2.54 -6.44
C GLY A 291 4.11 -3.84 -7.23
N ARG A 292 4.97 -4.77 -6.78
CA ARG A 292 4.97 -6.16 -7.25
C ARG A 292 3.84 -6.97 -6.62
N THR A 293 3.58 -6.71 -5.34
CA THR A 293 2.50 -7.32 -4.57
C THR A 293 1.81 -6.26 -3.73
N ARG A 294 0.58 -6.53 -3.31
CA ARG A 294 -0.11 -5.79 -2.26
C ARG A 294 -0.60 -6.73 -1.17
N PRO A 295 -0.62 -6.30 0.10
CA PRO A 295 -1.18 -7.13 1.16
C PRO A 295 -2.69 -7.26 0.93
N ILE A 296 -3.27 -8.43 1.18
CA ILE A 296 -4.74 -8.64 1.17
C ILE A 296 -5.28 -9.00 2.56
N ASP A 297 -4.36 -9.41 3.45
CA ASP A 297 -4.60 -9.62 4.86
C ASP A 297 -3.32 -9.27 5.62
N PRO A 298 -3.37 -8.29 6.54
CA PRO A 298 -2.19 -7.85 7.29
C PRO A 298 -1.61 -8.96 8.18
N ALA A 299 -2.37 -10.01 8.53
CA ALA A 299 -1.92 -11.05 9.46
C ALA A 299 -1.23 -12.25 8.77
N SER A 300 -1.61 -12.59 7.53
CA SER A 300 -1.18 -13.84 6.88
C SER A 300 -0.03 -13.68 5.87
N LYS A 301 0.46 -12.45 5.66
CA LYS A 301 1.40 -12.11 4.56
C LYS A 301 0.87 -12.46 3.16
N ALA A 302 -0.42 -12.78 3.04
CA ALA A 302 -1.03 -13.06 1.76
C ALA A 302 -0.94 -11.79 0.90
N GLY A 303 -0.41 -11.97 -0.31
CA GLY A 303 -0.13 -10.86 -1.22
C GLY A 303 -0.73 -11.10 -2.58
N MET A 304 -1.55 -10.17 -3.05
CA MET A 304 -2.01 -10.14 -4.43
C MET A 304 -0.90 -9.59 -5.32
N THR A 305 -0.47 -10.36 -6.32
CA THR A 305 0.59 -9.91 -7.23
C THR A 305 0.02 -9.11 -8.39
N THR A 306 0.77 -8.15 -8.90
CA THR A 306 0.46 -7.40 -10.13
C THR A 306 0.32 -8.32 -11.35
N SER A 307 0.94 -9.50 -11.29
CA SER A 307 0.90 -10.52 -12.36
C SER A 307 -0.21 -11.57 -12.20
N MET A 308 -0.88 -11.63 -11.04
CA MET A 308 -2.00 -12.53 -10.80
C MET A 308 -3.21 -11.91 -11.46
N LEU A 309 -3.43 -12.30 -12.72
CA LEU A 309 -4.72 -12.53 -13.39
C LEU A 309 -4.42 -12.69 -14.88
N ARG A 310 -3.97 -13.89 -15.25
CA ARG A 310 -3.81 -14.33 -16.65
C ARG A 310 -5.06 -15.03 -17.20
N SER A 311 -6.20 -14.93 -16.53
CA SER A 311 -7.42 -15.61 -16.96
C SER A 311 -8.66 -14.82 -16.55
N GLN A 312 -9.13 -13.95 -17.44
CA GLN A 312 -10.45 -14.06 -18.06
C GLN A 312 -10.63 -12.88 -19.03
N SER A 313 -10.63 -13.22 -20.31
CA SER A 313 -11.08 -12.36 -21.41
C SER A 313 -12.59 -12.17 -21.30
N GLY A 314 -13.09 -10.93 -21.19
CA GLY A 314 -14.53 -10.71 -21.34
C GLY A 314 -15.10 -9.36 -20.92
N TYR A 315 -14.36 -8.49 -20.22
CA TYR A 315 -14.90 -7.19 -19.77
C TYR A 315 -14.17 -6.03 -20.45
N GLU A 316 -14.84 -5.42 -21.43
CA GLU A 316 -14.51 -4.07 -21.89
C GLU A 316 -15.10 -3.08 -20.88
N LEU A 317 -14.23 -2.46 -20.07
CA LEU A 317 -14.60 -1.18 -19.48
C LEU A 317 -14.51 -0.16 -20.62
N ALA A 318 -15.66 0.38 -21.03
CA ALA A 318 -15.76 1.22 -22.21
C ALA A 318 -14.66 2.30 -22.24
N PRO A 319 -13.96 2.50 -23.37
CA PRO A 319 -13.01 3.59 -23.50
C PRO A 319 -13.73 4.91 -23.32
N TYR A 320 -13.12 5.76 -22.49
CA TYR A 320 -13.52 7.14 -22.26
C TYR A 320 -13.83 7.88 -23.58
N GLN A 321 -15.07 8.33 -23.73
CA GLN A 321 -15.36 9.54 -24.49
C GLN A 321 -15.46 10.68 -23.47
N ASN A 322 -14.71 11.76 -23.70
CA ASN A 322 -14.79 12.98 -22.91
C ASN A 322 -16.25 13.43 -22.76
N LEU A 323 -16.71 13.58 -21.52
CA LEU A 323 -17.72 14.57 -21.15
C LEU A 323 -17.07 15.47 -20.11
#